data_AF-A0A522C7H7-F1
#
_entry.id   AF-A0A522C7H7-F1
#
_cell.length_a   1.000
_cell.length_b   1.000
_cell.length_c   1.000
_cell.angle_alpha   90.00
_cell.angle_beta   90.00
_cell.angle_gamma   90.00
#
_symmetry.space_group_name_H-M   'P 1'
#
loop_
_entity.id
_entity.type
_entity.pdbx_description
1 polymer ?
#
loop_
_entity_poly.entity_id
_entity_poly.type
_entity_poly.pdbx_seq_one_letter_code
_entity_poly.pdbx_strand_id
1 'polypeptide(L)'
;MGEDGAPRDERGAERNKRPEPSLKARALRFLAAREHSRVELARKLTRYTEDHDEIDRALDELAAKGWLSSRRFVESVVHRKSARLGAERIRQELRGHGIAAADSSEALDGLRASEGTRAYQLWLRRFGEVAEEPEARARQARFLIGRGFPAGIAQRIVRGAWQPTEDEGSEACGSSR
;
A
#
# COMPACT_ATOMS: atom_id res chain seq x y z
N MET A 1 8.59 77.98 4.85
CA MET A 1 9.23 76.68 4.53
C MET A 1 8.29 75.62 5.08
N GLY A 2 7.36 75.15 4.25
CA GLY A 2 6.46 74.06 4.59
C GLY A 2 7.04 72.77 4.06
N GLU A 3 7.19 71.77 4.92
CA GLU A 3 7.51 70.41 4.51
C GLU A 3 6.20 69.62 4.42
N ASP A 4 5.77 69.40 3.18
CA ASP A 4 4.68 68.52 2.78
C ASP A 4 5.00 67.07 3.19
N GLY A 5 4.41 66.63 4.30
CA GLY A 5 4.34 65.22 4.68
C GLY A 5 3.27 64.50 3.87
N ALA A 6 3.63 64.02 2.67
CA ALA A 6 2.75 63.14 1.90
C ALA A 6 2.44 61.85 2.70
N PRO A 7 1.17 61.41 2.78
CA PRO A 7 0.82 60.18 3.49
C PRO A 7 1.34 58.99 2.68
N ARG A 8 2.16 58.14 3.32
CA ARG A 8 2.61 56.87 2.73
C ARG A 8 1.40 55.98 2.50
N ASP A 9 1.24 55.53 1.27
CA ASP A 9 0.18 54.62 0.85
C ASP A 9 0.34 53.26 1.54
N GLU A 10 -0.45 53.01 2.59
CA GLU A 10 -0.49 51.75 3.33
C GLU A 10 -1.28 50.63 2.62
N ARG A 11 -1.83 50.89 1.41
CA ARG A 11 -2.72 49.94 0.70
C ARG A 11 -2.01 48.83 -0.06
N GLY A 12 -0.73 48.58 0.22
CA GLY A 12 0.09 47.58 -0.48
C GLY A 12 0.20 46.21 0.21
N ALA A 13 -0.38 46.02 1.39
CA ALA A 13 -0.10 44.84 2.25
C ALA A 13 -1.18 43.75 2.25
N GLU A 14 -2.34 43.92 1.59
CA GLU A 14 -3.32 42.84 1.39
C GLU A 14 -2.95 41.93 0.21
N ARG A 15 -1.65 41.65 0.04
CA ARG A 15 -1.14 40.73 -0.98
C ARG A 15 -1.65 39.31 -0.71
N ASN A 16 -2.74 38.98 -1.39
CA ASN A 16 -2.98 37.70 -2.06
C ASN A 16 -2.57 36.46 -1.25
N LYS A 17 -3.20 36.24 -0.08
CA LYS A 17 -3.17 34.92 0.56
C LYS A 17 -4.06 34.00 -0.26
N ARG A 18 -3.47 33.15 -1.11
CA ARG A 18 -4.19 32.05 -1.74
C ARG A 18 -4.94 31.29 -0.63
N PRO A 19 -6.25 31.05 -0.78
CA PRO A 19 -7.02 30.35 0.25
C PRO A 19 -6.38 29.00 0.54
N GLU A 20 -6.31 28.63 1.82
CA GLU A 20 -5.81 27.34 2.24
C GLU A 20 -6.60 26.23 1.53
N PRO A 21 -5.93 25.22 0.94
CA PRO A 21 -6.63 24.13 0.26
C PRO A 21 -7.61 23.42 1.20
N SER A 22 -8.82 23.15 0.72
CA SER A 22 -9.81 22.35 1.43
C SER A 22 -9.33 20.92 1.69
N LEU A 23 -9.92 20.22 2.66
CA LEU A 23 -9.60 18.82 2.93
C LEU A 23 -9.77 17.94 1.68
N LYS A 24 -10.80 18.21 0.88
CA LYS A 24 -11.03 17.52 -0.41
C LYS A 24 -9.90 17.79 -1.40
N ALA A 25 -9.46 19.03 -1.55
CA ALA A 25 -8.34 19.36 -2.43
C ALA A 25 -7.04 18.69 -1.97
N ARG A 26 -6.80 18.61 -0.66
CA ARG A 26 -5.65 17.88 -0.08
C ARG A 26 -5.73 16.38 -0.33
N ALA A 27 -6.88 15.77 -0.09
CA ALA A 27 -7.12 14.35 -0.34
C ALA A 27 -6.97 13.99 -1.82
N LEU A 28 -7.50 14.82 -2.74
CA LEU A 28 -7.31 14.64 -4.18
C LEU A 28 -5.84 14.70 -4.58
N ARG A 29 -5.02 15.57 -3.96
CA ARG A 29 -3.57 15.58 -4.19
C ARG A 29 -2.90 14.27 -3.76
N PHE A 30 -3.34 13.66 -2.66
CA PHE A 30 -2.85 12.33 -2.26
C PHE A 30 -3.29 11.26 -3.26
N LEU A 31 -4.57 11.25 -3.64
CA LEU A 31 -5.13 10.27 -4.58
C LEU A 31 -4.52 10.38 -5.98
N ALA A 32 -4.13 11.58 -6.41
CA ALA A 32 -3.42 11.80 -7.67
C ALA A 32 -2.04 11.13 -7.71
N ALA A 33 -1.40 10.93 -6.55
CA ALA A 33 -0.09 10.29 -6.48
C ALA A 33 -0.18 8.75 -6.48
N ARG A 34 -1.20 8.20 -5.81
CA ARG A 34 -1.52 6.76 -5.79
C ARG A 34 -2.86 6.49 -5.12
N GLU A 35 -3.32 5.25 -5.20
CA GLU A 35 -4.43 4.76 -4.39
C GLU A 35 -4.11 4.81 -2.89
N HIS A 36 -5.10 5.24 -2.10
CA HIS A 36 -5.03 5.37 -0.65
C HIS A 36 -6.27 4.74 -0.02
N SER A 37 -6.14 4.18 1.18
CA SER A 37 -7.31 3.75 1.95
C SER A 37 -7.96 4.93 2.65
N ARG A 38 -9.25 4.80 2.99
CA ARG A 38 -9.95 5.79 3.82
C ARG A 38 -9.19 6.09 5.10
N VAL A 39 -8.75 5.05 5.81
CA VAL A 39 -7.98 5.16 7.05
C VAL A 39 -6.66 5.91 6.84
N GLU A 40 -5.98 5.67 5.72
CA GLU A 40 -4.74 6.38 5.41
C GLU A 40 -4.98 7.87 5.17
N LEU A 41 -6.01 8.22 4.40
CA LEU A 41 -6.38 9.61 4.14
C LEU A 41 -6.84 10.31 5.41
N ALA A 42 -7.68 9.67 6.22
CA ALA A 42 -8.12 10.23 7.49
C ALA A 42 -6.93 10.60 8.38
N ARG A 43 -5.98 9.68 8.59
CA ARG A 43 -4.74 9.93 9.34
C ARG A 43 -3.85 11.05 8.76
N LYS A 44 -3.93 11.30 7.45
CA LYS A 44 -3.19 12.41 6.81
C LYS A 44 -3.92 13.73 7.00
N LEU A 45 -5.25 13.71 6.97
CA LEU A 45 -6.09 14.90 7.07
C LEU A 45 -6.19 15.44 8.50
N THR A 46 -5.98 14.62 9.54
CA THR A 46 -5.90 15.08 10.94
C THR A 46 -4.78 16.11 11.20
N ARG A 47 -3.84 16.28 10.26
CA ARG A 47 -2.81 17.34 10.33
C ARG A 47 -3.36 18.73 10.00
N TYR A 48 -4.59 18.81 9.49
CA TYR A 48 -5.19 20.04 8.98
C TYR A 48 -6.51 20.41 9.67
N THR A 49 -7.09 19.48 10.44
CA THR A 49 -8.29 19.73 11.26
C THR A 49 -8.35 18.71 12.39
N GLU A 50 -8.92 19.12 13.53
CA GLU A 50 -9.29 18.23 14.64
C GLU A 50 -10.75 17.75 14.50
N ASP A 51 -11.52 18.31 13.57
CA ASP A 51 -12.90 17.90 13.29
C ASP A 51 -12.90 16.60 12.47
N HIS A 52 -13.08 15.49 13.16
CA HIS A 52 -13.18 14.17 12.54
C HIS A 52 -14.42 14.02 11.66
N ASP A 53 -15.52 14.69 11.97
CA ASP A 53 -16.74 14.63 11.16
C ASP A 53 -16.54 15.38 9.83
N GLU A 54 -15.76 16.47 9.83
CA GLU A 54 -15.37 17.16 8.60
C GLU A 54 -14.51 16.27 7.69
N ILE A 55 -13.56 15.54 8.27
CA ILE A 55 -12.75 14.54 7.55
C ILE A 55 -13.67 13.48 6.94
N ASP A 56 -14.57 12.89 7.73
CA ASP A 56 -15.45 11.83 7.26
C ASP A 56 -16.37 12.30 6.13
N ARG A 57 -17.00 13.47 6.25
CA ARG A 57 -17.81 14.07 5.18
C ARG A 57 -17.00 14.27 3.89
N ALA A 58 -15.76 14.78 4.01
CA ALA A 58 -14.90 14.98 2.84
C ALA A 58 -14.54 13.65 2.15
N LEU A 59 -14.25 12.60 2.93
CA LEU A 59 -13.92 11.28 2.40
C LEU A 59 -15.15 10.55 1.81
N ASP A 60 -16.33 10.73 2.41
CA ASP A 60 -17.60 10.20 1.89
C ASP A 60 -17.92 10.79 0.51
N GLU A 61 -17.75 12.09 0.35
CA GLU A 61 -17.95 12.73 -0.96
C GLU A 61 -16.96 12.23 -2.02
N LEU A 62 -15.70 11.99 -1.63
CA LEU A 62 -14.69 11.45 -2.54
C LEU A 62 -14.98 10.00 -2.92
N ALA A 63 -15.50 9.21 -1.98
CA ALA A 63 -15.95 7.84 -2.26
C ALA A 63 -17.18 7.83 -3.18
N ALA A 64 -18.18 8.68 -2.90
CA ALA A 64 -19.40 8.81 -3.71
C ALA A 64 -19.09 9.24 -5.16
N LYS A 65 -18.07 10.07 -5.35
CA LYS A 65 -17.58 10.48 -6.68
C LYS A 65 -16.61 9.49 -7.32
N GLY A 66 -16.34 8.36 -6.66
CA GLY A 66 -15.45 7.31 -7.17
C GLY A 66 -13.96 7.63 -7.13
N TRP A 67 -13.54 8.74 -6.51
CA TRP A 67 -12.12 9.10 -6.35
C TRP A 67 -11.43 8.23 -5.30
N LEU A 68 -12.13 7.89 -4.21
CA LEU A 68 -11.67 6.97 -3.18
C LEU A 68 -12.34 5.60 -3.36
N SER A 69 -11.54 4.53 -3.46
CA SER A 69 -12.06 3.18 -3.68
C SER A 69 -11.25 2.13 -2.93
N SER A 70 -11.90 1.40 -2.03
CA SER A 70 -11.30 0.24 -1.33
C SER A 70 -10.81 -0.83 -2.30
N ARG A 71 -11.55 -1.12 -3.36
CA ARG A 71 -11.17 -2.12 -4.37
C ARG A 71 -9.85 -1.77 -5.06
N ARG A 72 -9.77 -0.59 -5.71
CA ARG A 72 -8.52 -0.08 -6.31
C ARG A 72 -7.36 -0.01 -5.31
N PHE A 73 -7.63 0.35 -4.05
CA PHE A 73 -6.61 0.29 -3.01
C PHE A 73 -6.08 -1.13 -2.77
N VAL A 74 -6.96 -2.14 -2.64
CA VAL A 74 -6.58 -3.54 -2.51
C VAL A 74 -5.72 -4.00 -3.70
N GLU A 75 -6.19 -3.78 -4.92
CA GLU A 75 -5.48 -4.13 -6.15
C GLU A 75 -4.09 -3.47 -6.20
N SER A 76 -4.01 -2.18 -5.85
CA SER A 76 -2.75 -1.44 -5.80
C SER A 76 -1.77 -1.97 -4.74
N VAL A 77 -2.26 -2.37 -3.57
CA VAL A 77 -1.42 -2.97 -2.51
C VAL A 77 -0.90 -4.33 -2.97
N VAL A 78 -1.79 -5.18 -3.49
CA VAL A 78 -1.44 -6.51 -4.01
C VAL A 78 -0.37 -6.39 -5.10
N HIS A 79 -0.59 -5.56 -6.11
CA HIS A 79 0.35 -5.37 -7.22
C HIS A 79 1.75 -4.94 -6.74
N ARG A 80 1.83 -3.97 -5.80
CA ARG A 80 3.11 -3.44 -5.32
C ARG A 80 3.85 -4.38 -4.36
N LYS A 81 3.15 -5.28 -3.66
CA LYS A 81 3.70 -6.05 -2.53
C LYS A 81 3.86 -7.54 -2.81
N SER A 82 3.08 -8.11 -3.73
CA SER A 82 3.04 -9.56 -4.00
C SER A 82 4.41 -10.16 -4.36
N ALA A 83 5.27 -9.40 -5.02
CA ALA A 83 6.62 -9.83 -5.40
C ALA A 83 7.60 -10.02 -4.22
N ARG A 84 7.23 -9.54 -3.02
CA ARG A 84 8.09 -9.51 -1.82
C ARG A 84 7.43 -10.07 -0.56
N LEU A 85 6.10 -10.10 -0.53
CA LEU A 85 5.31 -10.50 0.63
C LEU A 85 4.33 -11.62 0.24
N GLY A 86 4.15 -12.57 1.17
CA GLY A 86 3.12 -13.59 1.07
C GLY A 86 1.73 -13.02 1.39
N ALA A 87 0.70 -13.81 1.08
CA ALA A 87 -0.70 -13.37 1.18
C ALA A 87 -1.05 -12.94 2.62
N GLU A 88 -0.46 -13.60 3.63
CA GLU A 88 -0.74 -13.31 5.03
C GLU A 88 -0.29 -11.90 5.46
N ARG A 89 0.90 -11.46 5.02
CA ARG A 89 1.38 -10.11 5.34
C ARG A 89 0.57 -9.04 4.63
N ILE A 90 0.16 -9.30 3.39
CA ILE A 90 -0.69 -8.39 2.63
C ILE A 90 -2.07 -8.28 3.29
N ARG A 91 -2.66 -9.41 3.72
CA ARG A 91 -3.92 -9.44 4.48
C ARG A 91 -3.84 -8.60 5.77
N GLN A 92 -2.75 -8.72 6.52
CA GLN A 92 -2.53 -7.92 7.73
C GLN A 92 -2.43 -6.42 7.43
N GLU A 93 -1.71 -6.04 6.36
CA GLU A 93 -1.63 -4.65 5.91
C GLU A 93 -3.02 -4.11 5.52
N LEU A 94 -3.76 -4.84 4.69
CA LEU A 94 -5.13 -4.47 4.29
C LEU A 94 -6.07 -4.30 5.48
N ARG A 95 -6.02 -5.21 6.45
CA ARG A 95 -6.79 -5.09 7.71
C ARG A 95 -6.42 -3.83 8.50
N GLY A 96 -5.12 -3.49 8.58
CA GLY A 96 -4.65 -2.26 9.22
C GLY A 96 -5.10 -0.98 8.52
N HIS A 97 -5.54 -1.10 7.26
CA HIS A 97 -6.13 -0.05 6.45
C HIS A 97 -7.66 -0.03 6.48
N GLY A 98 -8.29 -0.86 7.31
CA GLY A 98 -9.74 -0.93 7.48
C GLY A 98 -10.47 -1.72 6.39
N ILE A 99 -9.74 -2.51 5.59
CA ILE A 99 -10.35 -3.36 4.55
C ILE A 99 -10.90 -4.63 5.19
N ALA A 100 -12.17 -4.94 4.92
CA ALA A 100 -12.79 -6.16 5.43
C ALA A 100 -12.22 -7.40 4.72
N ALA A 101 -12.29 -8.55 5.38
CA ALA A 101 -11.81 -9.80 4.80
C ALA A 101 -12.56 -10.16 3.51
N ALA A 102 -13.87 -9.89 3.46
CA ALA A 102 -14.69 -10.11 2.27
C ALA A 102 -14.27 -9.23 1.08
N ASP A 103 -13.87 -7.97 1.33
CA ASP A 103 -13.49 -7.02 0.27
C ASP A 103 -12.12 -7.32 -0.36
N SER A 104 -11.36 -8.24 0.24
CA SER A 104 -10.01 -8.60 -0.20
C SER A 104 -9.85 -10.09 -0.50
N SER A 105 -10.89 -10.91 -0.31
CA SER A 105 -10.81 -12.37 -0.44
C SER A 105 -10.37 -12.78 -1.84
N GLU A 106 -11.03 -12.30 -2.87
CA GLU A 106 -10.72 -12.62 -4.28
C GLU A 106 -9.26 -12.30 -4.63
N ALA A 107 -8.80 -11.10 -4.28
CA ALA A 107 -7.44 -10.66 -4.55
C ALA A 107 -6.39 -11.48 -3.75
N LEU A 108 -6.72 -11.88 -2.51
CA LEU A 108 -5.85 -12.71 -1.68
C LEU A 108 -5.85 -14.17 -2.12
N ASP A 109 -6.95 -14.69 -2.65
CA ASP A 109 -7.05 -16.07 -3.14
C ASP A 109 -6.23 -16.26 -4.42
N GLY A 110 -6.26 -15.29 -5.34
CA GLY A 110 -5.32 -15.28 -6.49
C GLY A 110 -3.85 -15.22 -6.05
N LEU A 111 -3.55 -14.51 -4.95
CA LEU A 111 -2.21 -14.55 -4.37
C LEU A 111 -1.87 -15.90 -3.75
N ARG A 112 -2.81 -16.63 -3.16
CA ARG A 112 -2.53 -17.95 -2.59
C ARG A 112 -2.20 -18.98 -3.66
N ALA A 113 -2.85 -18.88 -4.83
CA ALA A 113 -2.59 -19.75 -5.96
C ALA A 113 -1.11 -19.70 -6.35
N SER A 114 -0.55 -18.52 -6.66
CA SER A 114 0.86 -18.39 -7.10
C SER A 114 1.89 -18.28 -5.95
N GLU A 115 1.52 -18.63 -4.71
CA GLU A 115 2.34 -18.33 -3.52
C GLU A 115 3.63 -19.15 -3.43
N GLY A 116 3.62 -20.41 -3.90
CA GLY A 116 4.80 -21.26 -3.98
C GLY A 116 5.88 -20.63 -4.87
N THR A 117 5.48 -20.31 -6.09
CA THR A 117 6.35 -19.71 -7.11
C THR A 117 6.93 -18.38 -6.66
N ARG A 118 6.12 -17.49 -6.06
CA ARG A 118 6.62 -16.20 -5.54
C ARG A 118 7.60 -16.39 -4.37
N ALA A 119 7.34 -17.33 -3.47
CA ALA A 119 8.23 -17.65 -2.36
C ALA A 119 9.59 -18.15 -2.88
N TYR A 120 9.57 -19.07 -3.86
CA TYR A 120 10.77 -19.62 -4.47
C TYR A 120 11.58 -18.54 -5.20
N GLN A 121 10.94 -17.68 -5.99
CA GLN A 121 11.62 -16.57 -6.69
C GLN A 121 12.24 -15.56 -5.71
N LEU A 122 11.61 -15.31 -4.56
CA LEU A 122 12.19 -14.46 -3.53
C LEU A 122 13.38 -15.14 -2.82
N TRP A 123 13.26 -16.43 -2.53
CA TRP A 123 14.33 -17.23 -1.94
C TRP A 123 15.55 -17.32 -2.87
N LEU A 124 15.33 -17.59 -4.16
CA LEU A 124 16.38 -17.70 -5.17
C LEU A 124 17.17 -16.39 -5.28
N ARG A 125 16.50 -15.24 -5.31
CA ARG A 125 17.15 -13.92 -5.33
C ARG A 125 17.97 -13.62 -4.07
N ARG A 126 17.63 -14.22 -2.92
CA ARG A 126 18.27 -13.93 -1.63
C ARG A 126 19.37 -14.91 -1.26
N PHE A 127 19.18 -16.19 -1.56
CA PHE A 127 20.02 -17.30 -1.11
C PHE A 127 20.58 -18.15 -2.24
N GLY A 128 19.85 -18.31 -3.35
CA GLY A 128 20.29 -19.07 -4.52
C GLY A 128 20.21 -20.60 -4.36
N GLU A 129 20.68 -21.11 -3.23
CA GLU A 129 20.84 -22.54 -2.98
C GLU A 129 20.37 -22.96 -1.59
N VAL A 130 20.08 -24.26 -1.45
CA VAL A 130 19.68 -24.86 -0.18
C VAL A 130 20.91 -24.97 0.71
N ALA A 131 20.83 -24.41 1.92
CA ALA A 131 21.92 -24.55 2.86
C ALA A 131 22.06 -26.00 3.36
N GLU A 132 23.30 -26.45 3.49
CA GLU A 132 23.65 -27.77 4.03
C GLU A 132 23.38 -27.84 5.54
N GLU A 133 23.83 -26.80 6.26
CA GLU A 133 23.73 -26.72 7.71
C GLU A 133 22.28 -26.50 8.20
N PRO A 134 21.81 -27.28 9.19
CA PRO A 134 20.45 -27.15 9.72
C PRO A 134 20.09 -25.74 10.19
N GLU A 135 21.04 -25.04 10.82
CA GLU A 135 20.82 -23.69 11.32
C GLU A 135 20.66 -22.67 10.19
N ALA A 136 21.48 -22.79 9.14
CA ALA A 136 21.40 -21.95 7.95
C ALA A 136 20.09 -22.18 7.20
N ARG A 137 19.64 -23.43 7.10
CA ARG A 137 18.33 -23.79 6.53
C ARG A 137 17.18 -23.17 7.33
N ALA A 138 17.26 -23.20 8.66
CA ALA A 138 16.27 -22.54 9.52
C ALA A 138 16.24 -21.02 9.30
N ARG A 139 17.39 -20.36 9.06
CA ARG A 139 17.44 -18.93 8.69
C ARG A 139 16.73 -18.65 7.37
N GLN A 140 16.92 -19.49 6.35
CA GLN A 140 16.20 -19.36 5.07
C GLN A 140 14.68 -19.50 5.25
N ALA A 141 14.23 -20.48 6.05
CA ALA A 141 12.80 -20.68 6.33
C ALA A 141 12.19 -19.49 7.09
N ARG A 142 12.88 -19.00 8.14
CA ARG A 142 12.44 -17.82 8.90
C ARG A 142 12.35 -16.57 8.03
N PHE A 143 13.23 -16.41 7.04
CA PHE A 143 13.16 -15.31 6.09
C PHE A 143 11.84 -15.32 5.30
N LEU A 144 11.43 -16.47 4.76
CA LEU A 144 10.18 -16.60 4.01
C LEU A 144 8.95 -16.45 4.91
N ILE A 145 8.94 -17.11 6.07
CA ILE A 145 7.85 -17.01 7.05
C ILE A 145 7.69 -15.58 7.54
N GLY A 146 8.81 -14.90 7.84
CA GLY A 146 8.79 -13.49 8.24
C GLY A 146 8.17 -12.56 7.19
N ARG A 147 8.20 -12.96 5.91
CA ARG A 147 7.62 -12.25 4.76
C ARG A 147 6.17 -12.64 4.50
N GLY A 148 5.61 -13.54 5.29
CA GLY A 148 4.20 -13.94 5.22
C GLY A 148 3.92 -15.16 4.35
N PHE A 149 4.95 -15.86 3.88
CA PHE A 149 4.75 -17.09 3.12
C PHE A 149 4.43 -18.26 4.07
N PRO A 150 3.56 -19.21 3.66
CA PRO A 150 3.20 -20.37 4.46
C PRO A 150 4.42 -21.19 4.89
N ALA A 151 4.43 -21.62 6.15
CA ALA A 151 5.52 -22.43 6.69
C ALA A 151 5.74 -23.71 5.89
N GLY A 152 4.68 -24.37 5.42
CA GLY A 152 4.78 -25.57 4.58
C GLY A 152 5.51 -25.32 3.25
N ILE A 153 5.22 -24.19 2.58
CA ILE A 153 5.93 -23.78 1.34
C ILE A 153 7.40 -23.49 1.67
N ALA A 154 7.66 -22.69 2.70
CA ALA A 154 9.02 -22.35 3.11
C ALA A 154 9.85 -23.60 3.42
N GLN A 155 9.29 -24.57 4.15
CA GLN A 155 9.97 -25.82 4.50
C GLN A 155 10.27 -26.69 3.27
N ARG A 156 9.36 -26.77 2.30
CA ARG A 156 9.61 -27.50 1.04
C ARG A 156 10.75 -26.86 0.24
N ILE A 157 10.75 -25.53 0.11
CA ILE A 157 11.79 -24.79 -0.63
C ILE A 157 13.17 -25.04 -0.02
N VAL A 158 13.32 -24.83 1.30
CA VAL A 158 14.63 -24.95 1.96
C VAL A 158 15.11 -26.39 2.12
N ARG A 159 14.28 -27.38 1.75
CA ARG A 159 14.67 -28.79 1.66
C ARG A 159 14.98 -29.22 0.22
N GLY A 160 14.87 -28.32 -0.75
CA GLY A 160 15.00 -28.65 -2.18
C GLY A 160 13.84 -29.51 -2.72
N ALA A 161 12.73 -29.59 -1.98
CA ALA A 161 11.58 -30.43 -2.28
C ALA A 161 10.37 -29.63 -2.82
N TRP A 162 10.58 -28.36 -3.20
CA TRP A 162 9.55 -27.56 -3.83
C TRP A 162 9.65 -27.68 -5.35
N GLN A 163 8.52 -27.94 -5.99
CA GLN A 163 8.36 -27.97 -7.43
C GLN A 163 7.17 -27.06 -7.78
N PRO A 164 7.25 -26.27 -8.86
CA PRO A 164 6.09 -25.52 -9.36
C PRO A 164 5.02 -26.51 -9.83
N THR A 165 3.78 -26.30 -9.42
CA THR A 165 2.63 -27.04 -9.96
C THR A 165 2.19 -26.41 -11.28
N GLU A 166 1.58 -27.21 -12.17
CA GLU A 166 1.10 -26.75 -13.48
C GLU A 166 0.13 -25.55 -13.34
N ASP A 167 -0.70 -25.56 -12.30
CA ASP A 167 -1.63 -24.47 -11.96
C ASP A 167 -0.93 -23.16 -11.54
N GLU A 168 0.28 -23.22 -11.00
CA GLU A 168 1.05 -22.02 -10.59
C GLU A 168 1.80 -21.36 -11.75
N GLY A 169 2.11 -22.14 -12.81
CA GLY A 169 2.91 -21.69 -13.95
C GLY A 169 2.13 -20.86 -14.98
N SER A 170 0.81 -21.02 -15.06
CA SER A 170 -0.03 -20.36 -16.07
C SER A 170 -0.28 -18.88 -15.79
N GLU A 171 -0.27 -18.45 -14.53
CA GLU A 171 -0.58 -17.05 -14.16
C GLU A 171 0.66 -16.15 -14.10
N ALA A 172 1.87 -16.72 -14.04
CA ALA A 172 3.12 -15.97 -13.95
C ALA A 172 3.47 -15.19 -15.23
N CYS A 173 2.82 -15.48 -16.37
CA CYS A 173 3.09 -14.85 -17.67
C CYS A 173 2.17 -13.63 -17.97
N GLY A 174 1.33 -13.20 -17.03
CA GLY A 174 0.33 -12.15 -17.23
C GLY A 174 0.67 -10.76 -16.67
N SER A 175 1.88 -10.23 -16.87
CA SER A 175 2.10 -8.78 -16.72
C SER A 175 3.26 -8.28 -17.59
N SER A 176 2.94 -8.03 -18.85
CA SER A 176 3.68 -7.11 -19.70
C SER A 176 2.67 -6.37 -20.56
N ARG A 177 2.22 -5.22 -20.05
CA ARG A 177 1.89 -3.98 -20.76
C ARG A 177 1.43 -2.93 -19.77
#